data_AF-A0A529NCR1-F1
#
_entry.id   AF-A0A529NCR1-F1
#
_cell.length_a   1.000
_cell.length_b   1.000
_cell.length_c   1.000
_cell.angle_alpha   90.00
_cell.angle_beta   90.00
_cell.angle_gamma   90.00
#
_symmetry.space_group_name_H-M   'P 1'
#
loop_
_entity.id
_entity.type
_entity.pdbx_description
1 polymer ?
#
loop_
_entity_poly.entity_id
_entity_poly.type
_entity_poly.pdbx_seq_one_letter_code
_entity_poly.pdbx_strand_id
1 'polypeptide(L)' 'FWKHNELDQISIMAGAFDRPSGLAGESHIFVGDKGDYYSIDDGLPQFEKSSPSVKVAGEAAE' A
#
# COMPACT_ATOMS: atom_id res chain seq x y z
N PHE A 1 9.85 -6.27 4.93
CA PHE A 1 9.35 -6.41 3.55
C PHE A 1 8.12 -7.29 3.58
N TRP A 2 7.31 -7.28 2.52
CA TRP A 2 6.16 -8.17 2.35
C TRP A 2 6.23 -8.84 0.97
N LYS A 3 5.84 -10.11 0.90
CA LYS A 3 5.88 -10.91 -0.33
C LYS A 3 4.68 -11.85 -0.33
N HIS A 4 3.83 -11.72 -1.33
CA HIS A 4 2.81 -12.73 -1.59
C HIS A 4 3.47 -13.99 -2.16
N ASN A 5 3.05 -15.17 -1.72
CA ASN A 5 3.60 -16.44 -2.22
C ASN A 5 3.38 -16.63 -3.74
N GLU A 6 2.31 -16.04 -4.28
CA GLU A 6 1.92 -16.19 -5.69
C GLU A 6 2.30 -15.02 -6.59
N LEU A 7 2.95 -13.96 -6.07
CA LEU A 7 3.34 -12.81 -6.89
C LEU A 7 4.86 -12.75 -7.01
N ASP A 8 5.37 -12.33 -8.16
CA ASP A 8 6.81 -12.09 -8.37
C ASP A 8 7.31 -10.75 -7.79
N GLN A 9 6.42 -9.93 -7.25
CA GLN A 9 6.76 -8.66 -6.63
C GLN A 9 7.02 -8.78 -5.12
N ILE A 10 7.95 -8.00 -4.59
CA ILE A 10 8.22 -7.85 -3.15
C ILE A 10 8.00 -6.38 -2.79
N SER A 11 7.22 -6.13 -1.73
CA SER A 11 7.05 -4.79 -1.17
C SER A 11 8.15 -4.51 -0.15
N ILE A 12 8.95 -3.47 -0.41
CA ILE A 12 9.98 -2.97 0.51
C ILE A 12 9.49 -1.67 1.15
N MET A 13 9.83 -1.43 2.41
CA MET A 13 9.49 -0.18 3.08
C MET A 13 10.24 0.97 2.40
N ALA A 14 9.54 2.05 2.03
CA ALA A 14 10.15 3.22 1.40
C ALA A 14 11.29 3.84 2.25
N GLY A 15 11.21 3.72 3.58
CA GLY A 15 12.23 4.18 4.51
C GLY A 15 13.52 3.33 4.54
N ALA A 16 13.58 2.21 3.80
CA ALA A 16 14.78 1.37 3.72
C ALA A 16 15.84 1.89 2.73
N PHE A 17 15.51 2.89 1.91
CA PHE A 17 16.43 3.46 0.92
C PHE A 17 17.17 4.68 1.49
N ASP A 18 18.44 4.83 1.12
CA ASP A 18 19.24 6.01 1.47
C ASP A 18 18.68 7.29 0.83
N ARG A 19 18.96 8.42 1.48
CA ARG A 19 18.50 9.73 1.01
C ARG A 19 19.50 10.37 0.03
N PRO A 20 19.02 11.04 -1.03
CA PRO A 20 17.61 11.17 -1.43
C PRO A 20 17.12 9.92 -2.18
N SER A 21 15.94 9.40 -1.81
CA SER A 21 15.43 8.16 -2.43
C SER A 21 14.80 8.38 -3.81
N GLY A 22 14.36 9.61 -4.12
CA GLY A 22 13.65 9.92 -5.37
C GLY A 22 12.26 9.28 -5.51
N LEU A 23 11.76 8.63 -4.45
CA LEU A 23 10.45 7.98 -4.46
C LEU A 23 9.32 9.02 -4.36
N ALA A 24 8.21 8.75 -5.05
CA ALA A 24 6.95 9.49 -4.94
C ALA A 24 5.80 8.52 -4.65
N GLY A 25 4.74 9.03 -4.02
CA GLY A 25 3.52 8.25 -3.80
C GLY A 25 2.81 7.97 -5.13
N GLU A 26 2.30 6.76 -5.29
CA GLU A 26 1.50 6.36 -6.47
C GLU A 26 0.02 6.19 -6.13
N SER A 27 -0.30 5.64 -4.96
CA SER A 27 -1.68 5.45 -4.49
C SER A 27 -1.72 5.18 -2.99
N HIS A 28 -2.93 5.27 -2.42
CA HIS A 28 -3.22 4.92 -1.03
C HIS A 28 -4.04 3.62 -0.98
N ILE A 29 -3.55 2.64 -0.25
CA ILE A 29 -4.23 1.36 0.02
C ILE A 29 -4.64 1.30 1.49
N PHE A 30 -5.63 0.47 1.83
CA PHE A 30 -6.24 0.38 3.17
C PHE A 30 -6.86 1.70 3.68
N VAL A 31 -7.38 2.53 2.77
CA VAL A 31 -8.06 3.79 3.12
C VAL A 31 -9.38 3.54 3.87
N GLY A 32 -9.96 2.34 3.80
CA GLY A 32 -11.17 1.97 4.53
C GLY A 32 -10.95 1.89 6.05
N ASP A 33 -9.72 1.56 6.47
CA ASP A 33 -9.32 1.47 7.88
C ASP A 33 -8.71 2.78 8.41
N LYS A 34 -8.69 3.85 7.60
CA LYS A 34 -8.16 5.14 8.02
C LYS A 34 -9.05 5.77 9.10
N GLY A 35 -8.43 6.56 9.97
CA GLY A 35 -9.19 7.38 10.92
C GLY A 35 -10.12 8.36 10.20
N ASP A 36 -11.34 8.50 10.69
CA ASP A 36 -12.38 9.37 10.14
C ASP A 36 -12.10 10.88 10.33
N TYR A 37 -11.11 11.23 11.16
CA TYR A 37 -10.75 12.60 11.52
C TYR A 37 -9.80 13.30 10.53
N TYR A 38 -9.41 12.66 9.42
CA TYR A 38 -8.52 13.27 8.42
C TYR A 38 -8.84 12.87 6.97
N SER A 39 -8.44 13.75 6.05
CA SER A 39 -8.54 13.56 4.60
C SER A 39 -7.16 13.32 3.98
N ILE A 40 -7.16 12.64 2.83
CA ILE A 40 -6.00 12.47 1.97
C ILE A 40 -6.29 13.28 0.70
N ASP A 41 -5.64 14.44 0.55
CA ASP A 41 -5.98 15.45 -0.46
C ASP A 41 -4.89 15.66 -1.53
N ASP A 42 -3.99 14.68 -1.72
CA ASP A 42 -2.92 14.74 -2.71
C ASP A 42 -3.35 14.37 -4.14
N GLY A 43 -4.63 14.01 -4.32
CA GLY A 43 -5.21 13.65 -5.61
C GLY A 43 -4.79 12.28 -6.14
N LEU A 44 -4.02 11.49 -5.38
CA LEU A 44 -3.66 10.13 -5.78
C LEU A 44 -4.85 9.18 -5.66
N PRO A 45 -4.87 8.08 -6.44
CA PRO A 45 -5.88 7.03 -6.29
C PRO A 45 -5.94 6.50 -4.85
N GLN A 46 -7.16 6.33 -4.34
CA GLN A 46 -7.43 5.84 -2.99
C GLN A 46 -8.27 4.56 -3.06
N PHE A 47 -7.81 3.50 -2.39
CA PHE A 47 -8.44 2.19 -2.38
C PHE A 47 -8.77 1.79 -0.94
N GLU A 48 -10.00 1.29 -0.71
CA GLU A 48 -10.43 0.88 0.63
C GLU A 48 -9.56 -0.22 1.23
N LYS A 49 -9.05 -1.14 0.40
CA LYS A 49 -8.18 -2.25 0.83
C LYS A 49 -6.90 -2.33 0.02
N SER A 50 -6.99 -2.55 -1.29
CA SER A 50 -5.83 -2.61 -2.18
C SER A 50 -6.18 -2.16 -3.59
N SER A 51 -5.16 -1.79 -4.37
CA SER A 51 -5.33 -1.59 -5.81
C SER A 51 -5.64 -2.93 -6.50
N PRO A 52 -6.29 -2.93 -7.69
CA PRO A 52 -6.64 -4.15 -8.41
C PRO A 52 -5.43 -5.04 -8.79
N SER A 53 -4.24 -4.46 -8.86
CA SER A 53 -3.01 -5.14 -9.28
C SER A 53 -2.22 -5.75 -8.12
N VAL A 54 -2.44 -5.31 -6.88
CA VAL A 54 -1.68 -5.76 -5.71
C VAL A 54 -2.55 -6.64 -4.84
N LYS A 55 -2.22 -7.95 -4.78
CA LYS A 55 -2.83 -8.85 -3.79
C LYS A 55 -2.39 -8.43 -2.39
N VAL A 56 -3.27 -8.57 -1.42
CA VAL A 56 -2.97 -8.40 0.01
C VAL A 56 -3.24 -9.72 0.73
N ALA A 57 -2.75 -9.86 1.96
CA ALA A 57 -3.05 -11.05 2.76
C ALA A 57 -4.59 -11.20 2.89
N GLY A 58 -5.09 -12.39 2.58
CA GLY A 58 -6.48 -12.75 2.87
C GLY A 58 -6.68 -12.88 4.38
N GLU A 59 -7.93 -12.75 4.84
CA GLU A 59 -8.30 -13.39 6.10
C GLU A 59 -8.13 -14.90 5.88
N ALA A 60 -7.47 -15.59 6.80
CA ALA A 60 -7.55 -17.04 6.82
C ALA A 60 -9.04 -17.38 6.83
N ALA A 61 -9.52 -18.04 5.78
CA ALA A 61 -10.79 -18.72 5.88
C ALA A 61 -10.67 -19.68 7.07
N GLU A 62 -11.53 -19.49 8.06
CA GLU A 62 -11.75 -20.46 9.13
C GLU A 62 -12.18 -21.82 8.53
#